data_AF-A0A4Z2EGY1-F1
#
_entry.id   AF-A0A4Z2EGY1-F1
#
_cell.length_a   1.000
_cell.length_b   1.000
_cell.length_c   1.000
_cell.angle_alpha   90.00
_cell.angle_beta   90.00
_cell.angle_gamma   90.00
#
_symmetry.space_group_name_H-M   'P 1'
#
loop_
_entity.id
_entity.type
_entity.pdbx_description
1 polymer ?
#
loop_
_entity_poly.entity_id
_entity_poly.type
_entity_poly.pdbx_seq_one_letter_code
_entity_poly.pdbx_strand_id
1 'polypeptide(L)'
;MIRGPGEAKWERRSSASGGPQTDFSNMGQCEGNGNFMHFSTGSVKPGGSAFLESRWLYPKPGAQCLQFFLYNTGAADDVLNVWVREHDEVNPSGKLELFKSISGGVMGSWELHNIQLNVTRKARVVFEGVRGKDPSTGGFSLDDINLSSTKCPQHIWHIRNITGLLATTPVGEKLYSPRFLSPAGYSFQVNKMSSLHLMDLSTLKESKARPDCFVFVCVFYSVNQIKYNTILSYIIYKRERLKVYR
;
A
#
# COMPACT_ATOMS: atom_id res chain seq x y z
N MET A 1 -5.58 3.74 16.86
CA MET A 1 -6.66 4.38 16.09
C MET A 1 -7.89 4.47 16.97
N ILE A 2 -8.79 5.43 16.71
CA ILE A 2 -9.99 5.72 17.48
C ILE A 2 -11.20 5.40 16.60
N ARG A 3 -12.30 4.96 17.21
CA ARG A 3 -13.55 4.66 16.49
C ARG A 3 -14.28 5.98 16.17
N GLY A 4 -14.68 6.16 14.91
CA GLY A 4 -15.48 7.32 14.47
C GLY A 4 -16.98 7.09 14.60
N PRO A 5 -17.82 8.10 14.26
CA PRO A 5 -19.27 7.99 14.34
C PRO A 5 -19.83 7.11 13.22
N GLY A 6 -20.56 6.04 13.56
CA GLY A 6 -21.23 5.14 12.60
C GLY A 6 -22.08 4.10 13.32
N GLU A 7 -23.06 3.51 12.62
CA GLU A 7 -23.89 2.42 13.17
C GLU A 7 -23.05 1.16 13.44
N ALA A 8 -22.04 0.92 12.60
CA ALA A 8 -21.11 -0.19 12.70
C ALA A 8 -19.72 0.27 13.16
N LYS A 9 -18.92 -0.68 13.65
CA LYS A 9 -17.61 -0.40 14.26
C LYS A 9 -16.53 -1.27 13.64
N TRP A 10 -15.34 -0.69 13.51
CA TRP A 10 -14.12 -1.46 13.29
C TRP A 10 -13.74 -2.19 14.58
N GLU A 11 -13.48 -3.48 14.44
CA GLU A 11 -13.17 -4.38 15.55
C GLU A 11 -11.73 -4.86 15.47
N ARG A 12 -11.07 -4.95 16.61
CA ARG A 12 -9.76 -5.59 16.69
C ARG A 12 -9.97 -7.10 16.72
N ARG A 13 -9.44 -7.81 15.74
CA ARG A 13 -9.62 -9.25 15.55
C ARG A 13 -8.27 -9.93 15.33
N SER A 14 -8.17 -11.18 15.75
CA SER A 14 -7.05 -12.09 15.41
C SER A 14 -7.37 -12.95 14.18
N SER A 15 -8.66 -13.13 13.87
CA SER A 15 -9.16 -13.81 12.67
C SER A 15 -10.54 -13.27 12.28
N ALA A 16 -10.92 -13.45 11.01
CA ALA A 16 -12.22 -13.07 10.48
C ALA A 16 -12.84 -14.18 9.62
N SER A 17 -14.17 -14.26 9.60
CA SER A 17 -14.90 -15.18 8.74
C SER A 17 -14.64 -14.86 7.27
N GLY A 18 -14.40 -15.88 6.45
CA GLY A 18 -13.96 -15.70 5.06
C GLY A 18 -12.50 -15.26 4.90
N GLY A 19 -11.80 -14.98 6.01
CA GLY A 19 -10.43 -14.51 6.05
C GLY A 19 -10.30 -13.02 6.42
N PRO A 20 -9.11 -12.59 6.87
CA PRO A 20 -7.90 -13.40 7.03
C PRO A 20 -7.93 -14.25 8.32
N GLN A 21 -7.24 -15.40 8.30
CA GLN A 21 -7.12 -16.28 9.48
C GLN A 21 -6.04 -15.80 10.45
N THR A 22 -5.11 -14.98 9.97
CA THR A 22 -3.98 -14.43 10.71
C THR A 22 -3.73 -12.98 10.31
N ASP A 23 -3.09 -12.23 11.20
CA ASP A 23 -2.62 -10.87 10.95
C ASP A 23 -1.49 -10.83 9.91
N PHE A 24 -1.24 -9.65 9.35
CA PHE A 24 -0.15 -9.46 8.42
C PHE A 24 1.20 -9.39 9.13
N SER A 25 1.28 -8.70 10.29
CA SER A 25 2.56 -8.41 10.96
C SER A 25 3.38 -9.68 11.26
N ASN A 26 2.71 -10.73 11.75
CA ASN A 26 3.37 -11.99 12.10
C ASN A 26 3.04 -13.15 11.17
N MET A 27 2.09 -12.98 10.23
CA MET A 27 1.64 -14.04 9.32
C MET A 27 1.30 -15.36 10.05
N GLY A 28 0.81 -15.28 11.30
CA GLY A 28 0.50 -16.44 12.12
C GLY A 28 1.70 -17.18 12.75
N GLN A 29 2.93 -16.64 12.62
CA GLN A 29 4.13 -17.27 13.19
C GLN A 29 4.25 -17.12 14.71
N CYS A 30 3.51 -16.17 15.28
CA CYS A 30 3.41 -15.98 16.71
C CYS A 30 1.98 -16.29 17.15
N GLU A 31 1.71 -17.55 17.53
CA GLU A 31 0.39 -17.99 17.98
C GLU A 31 -0.13 -17.10 19.13
N GLY A 32 -1.38 -16.65 19.01
CA GLY A 32 -2.01 -15.74 19.97
C GLY A 32 -1.52 -14.28 19.94
N ASN A 33 -0.47 -13.98 19.18
CA ASN A 33 0.16 -12.67 19.10
C ASN A 33 0.04 -12.10 17.68
N GLY A 34 -1.10 -11.46 17.40
CA GLY A 34 -1.34 -10.83 16.11
C GLY A 34 -2.76 -10.30 16.05
N ASN A 35 -2.94 -9.05 15.64
CA ASN A 35 -4.26 -8.45 15.56
C ASN A 35 -4.33 -7.42 14.44
N PHE A 36 -5.42 -7.45 13.71
CA PHE A 36 -5.76 -6.46 12.69
C PHE A 36 -7.08 -5.78 13.04
N MET A 37 -7.38 -4.68 12.35
CA MET A 37 -8.68 -4.02 12.43
C MET A 37 -9.58 -4.56 11.33
N HIS A 38 -10.76 -5.05 11.67
CA HIS A 38 -11.72 -5.64 10.74
C HIS A 38 -13.04 -4.86 10.77
N PHE A 39 -13.56 -4.59 9.58
CA PHE A 39 -14.93 -4.15 9.38
C PHE A 39 -15.67 -5.23 8.61
N SER A 40 -16.62 -5.89 9.25
CA SER A 40 -17.47 -6.87 8.58
C SER A 40 -18.60 -6.13 7.87
N THR A 41 -18.58 -6.17 6.54
CA THR A 41 -19.69 -5.64 5.72
C THR A 41 -20.89 -6.56 5.83
N GLY A 42 -20.68 -7.86 6.05
CA GLY A 42 -21.74 -8.86 6.28
C GLY A 42 -22.72 -8.57 7.42
N SER A 43 -22.29 -7.84 8.46
CA SER A 43 -23.13 -7.53 9.63
C SER A 43 -23.93 -6.23 9.52
N VAL A 44 -23.80 -5.51 8.41
CA VAL A 44 -24.39 -4.18 8.21
C VAL A 44 -25.38 -4.20 7.05
N LYS A 45 -26.36 -3.30 7.05
CA LYS A 45 -27.28 -3.10 5.93
C LYS A 45 -26.59 -2.39 4.76
N PRO A 46 -27.02 -2.60 3.51
CA PRO A 46 -26.52 -1.86 2.36
C PRO A 46 -26.50 -0.34 2.60
N GLY A 47 -25.40 0.31 2.24
CA GLY A 47 -25.16 1.74 2.49
C GLY A 47 -24.68 2.08 3.90
N GLY A 48 -24.69 1.14 4.85
CA GLY A 48 -24.12 1.36 6.17
C GLY A 48 -22.59 1.44 6.13
N SER A 49 -22.02 2.20 7.07
CA SER A 49 -20.58 2.46 7.12
C SER A 49 -19.99 2.39 8.53
N ALA A 50 -18.67 2.25 8.59
CA ALA A 50 -17.88 2.29 9.81
C ALA A 50 -16.60 3.09 9.61
N PHE A 51 -16.22 3.87 10.64
CA PHE A 51 -15.08 4.78 10.58
C PHE A 51 -13.98 4.39 11.58
N LEU A 52 -12.74 4.40 11.10
CA LEU A 52 -11.53 4.19 11.87
C LEU A 52 -10.60 5.39 11.68
N GLU A 53 -10.41 6.15 12.74
CA GLU A 53 -9.62 7.38 12.71
C GLU A 53 -8.22 7.19 13.31
N SER A 54 -7.23 7.85 12.75
CA SER A 54 -5.91 7.94 13.36
C SER A 54 -5.95 8.80 14.63
N ARG A 55 -4.88 8.72 15.43
CA ARG A 55 -4.57 9.79 16.37
C ARG A 55 -4.30 11.10 15.62
N TRP A 56 -4.24 12.21 16.35
CA TRP A 56 -3.80 13.48 15.79
C TRP A 56 -2.42 13.37 15.14
N LEU A 57 -2.34 13.86 13.91
CA LEU A 57 -1.13 13.97 13.12
C LEU A 57 -0.72 15.44 13.07
N TYR A 58 0.58 15.69 13.22
CA TYR A 58 1.19 17.01 13.10
C TYR A 58 2.24 16.94 11.97
N PRO A 59 1.79 16.84 10.70
CA PRO A 59 2.69 16.68 9.58
C PRO A 59 3.56 17.91 9.37
N LYS A 60 4.81 17.69 8.98
CA LYS A 60 5.67 18.74 8.44
C LYS A 60 5.29 19.01 6.98
N PRO A 61 5.50 20.24 6.48
CA PRO A 61 5.33 20.53 5.06
C PRO A 61 6.15 19.57 4.20
N GLY A 62 5.54 19.08 3.12
CA GLY A 62 6.17 18.15 2.18
C GLY A 62 5.29 16.95 1.87
N ALA A 63 5.84 16.08 1.01
CA ALA A 63 5.21 14.83 0.64
C ALA A 63 5.14 13.87 1.84
N GLN A 64 3.99 13.23 2.04
CA GLN A 64 3.87 12.10 2.95
C GLN A 64 3.38 10.85 2.22
N CYS A 65 3.75 9.69 2.73
CA CYS A 65 3.30 8.40 2.21
C CYS A 65 2.58 7.62 3.30
N LEU A 66 1.28 7.41 3.10
CA LEU A 66 0.47 6.50 3.88
C LEU A 66 0.54 5.10 3.27
N GLN A 67 0.95 4.13 4.07
CA GLN A 67 1.10 2.73 3.69
C GLN A 67 0.27 1.87 4.64
N PHE A 68 -0.40 0.86 4.11
CA PHE A 68 -1.14 -0.11 4.92
C PHE A 68 -1.38 -1.39 4.14
N PHE A 69 -1.63 -2.48 4.85
CA PHE A 69 -2.05 -3.74 4.26
C PHE A 69 -3.58 -3.88 4.34
N LEU A 70 -4.18 -4.27 3.23
CA LEU A 70 -5.60 -4.52 3.09
C LEU A 70 -5.84 -6.00 2.73
N TYR A 71 -6.72 -6.67 3.47
CA TYR A 71 -7.30 -7.94 3.07
C TYR A 71 -8.78 -7.71 2.76
N ASN A 72 -9.20 -8.07 1.54
CA ASN A 72 -10.59 -7.90 1.10
C ASN A 72 -11.29 -9.26 0.93
N THR A 73 -12.40 -9.42 1.64
CA THR A 73 -13.36 -10.54 1.53
C THR A 73 -14.80 -10.06 1.36
N GLY A 74 -14.98 -8.75 1.18
CA GLY A 74 -16.29 -8.14 0.93
C GLY A 74 -16.79 -8.40 -0.49
N ALA A 75 -17.95 -7.84 -0.80
CA ALA A 75 -18.52 -7.84 -2.14
C ALA A 75 -17.72 -6.90 -3.07
N ALA A 76 -17.88 -7.08 -4.38
CA ALA A 76 -17.15 -6.28 -5.37
C ALA A 76 -17.50 -4.79 -5.33
N ASP A 77 -18.72 -4.46 -4.88
CA ASP A 77 -19.24 -3.10 -4.74
C ASP A 77 -19.12 -2.54 -3.31
N ASP A 78 -18.57 -3.30 -2.36
CA ASP A 78 -18.13 -2.75 -1.08
C ASP A 78 -16.96 -1.77 -1.32
N VAL A 79 -16.91 -0.69 -0.56
CA VAL A 79 -15.92 0.39 -0.76
C VAL A 79 -15.17 0.70 0.52
N LEU A 80 -13.84 0.78 0.41
CA LEU A 80 -12.98 1.37 1.43
C LEU A 80 -12.51 2.76 0.96
N ASN A 81 -12.98 3.80 1.63
CA ASN A 81 -12.52 5.16 1.42
C ASN A 81 -11.44 5.53 2.44
N VAL A 82 -10.42 6.25 1.97
CA VAL A 82 -9.37 6.86 2.79
C VAL A 82 -9.48 8.36 2.67
N TRP A 83 -9.87 8.98 3.78
CA TRP A 83 -10.04 10.42 3.91
C TRP A 83 -8.94 11.02 4.79
N VAL A 84 -8.72 12.32 4.64
CA VAL A 84 -7.97 13.13 5.60
C VAL A 84 -8.89 14.24 6.10
N ARG A 85 -8.97 14.37 7.43
CA ARG A 85 -9.66 15.48 8.10
C ARG A 85 -8.61 16.48 8.58
N GLU A 86 -8.45 17.60 7.87
CA GLU A 86 -7.56 18.70 8.26
C GLU A 86 -8.31 19.73 9.11
N HIS A 87 -7.70 20.19 10.19
CA HIS A 87 -8.27 21.20 11.08
C HIS A 87 -7.51 22.52 10.92
N ASP A 88 -8.26 23.60 10.77
CA ASP A 88 -7.76 24.97 10.75
C ASP A 88 -8.64 25.88 11.62
N GLU A 89 -8.25 27.15 11.76
CA GLU A 89 -8.96 28.11 12.60
C GLU A 89 -10.38 28.42 12.08
N VAL A 90 -10.61 28.28 10.78
CA VAL A 90 -11.89 28.55 10.11
C VAL A 90 -12.82 27.33 10.18
N ASN A 91 -12.24 26.13 10.20
CA ASN A 91 -12.89 24.83 10.21
C ASN A 91 -12.46 24.04 11.46
N PRO A 92 -12.88 24.45 12.67
CA PRO A 92 -12.51 23.75 13.91
C PRO A 92 -13.01 22.30 13.93
N SER A 93 -14.15 22.02 13.29
CA SER A 93 -14.70 20.67 13.10
C SER A 93 -13.94 19.80 12.08
N GLY A 94 -13.01 20.42 11.35
CA GLY A 94 -12.15 19.80 10.34
C GLY A 94 -12.80 19.65 8.97
N LYS A 95 -12.05 19.99 7.92
CA LYS A 95 -12.40 19.77 6.52
C LYS A 95 -12.00 18.36 6.12
N LEU A 96 -12.96 17.56 5.64
CA LEU A 96 -12.74 16.19 5.18
C LEU A 96 -12.47 16.18 3.66
N GLU A 97 -11.41 15.51 3.24
CA GLU A 97 -11.01 15.35 1.83
C GLU A 97 -10.75 13.88 1.49
N LEU A 98 -11.27 13.42 0.34
CA LEU A 98 -11.08 12.06 -0.15
C LEU A 98 -9.73 11.94 -0.84
N PHE A 99 -8.86 11.05 -0.35
CA PHE A 99 -7.57 10.79 -0.99
C PHE A 99 -7.59 9.52 -1.84
N LYS A 100 -8.36 8.51 -1.42
CA LYS A 100 -8.47 7.25 -2.17
C LYS A 100 -9.79 6.58 -1.91
N SER A 101 -10.37 6.00 -2.96
CA SER A 101 -11.45 5.02 -2.87
C SER A 101 -10.95 3.71 -3.47
N ILE A 102 -11.23 2.61 -2.77
CA ILE A 102 -10.80 1.24 -3.13
C ILE A 102 -12.05 0.37 -3.12
N SER A 103 -12.38 -0.22 -4.26
CA SER A 103 -13.48 -1.17 -4.43
C SER A 103 -13.00 -2.35 -5.26
N GLY A 104 -13.54 -3.54 -5.00
CA GLY A 104 -13.08 -4.78 -5.62
C GLY A 104 -11.59 -5.06 -5.42
N GLY A 105 -10.91 -5.47 -6.49
CA GLY A 105 -9.48 -5.76 -6.49
C GLY A 105 -9.15 -7.22 -6.19
N VAL A 106 -7.94 -7.47 -5.71
CA VAL A 106 -7.52 -8.82 -5.33
C VAL A 106 -8.18 -9.18 -4.00
N MET A 107 -8.86 -10.33 -3.99
CA MET A 107 -9.52 -10.87 -2.82
C MET A 107 -8.71 -12.01 -2.22
N GLY A 108 -8.89 -12.25 -0.92
CA GLY A 108 -8.30 -13.42 -0.26
C GLY A 108 -6.78 -13.36 -0.04
N SER A 109 -6.15 -12.19 -0.22
CA SER A 109 -4.74 -11.96 0.12
C SER A 109 -4.51 -10.57 0.71
N TRP A 110 -3.46 -10.45 1.52
CA TRP A 110 -2.99 -9.17 2.03
C TRP A 110 -2.28 -8.39 0.91
N GLU A 111 -2.78 -7.20 0.61
CA GLU A 111 -2.22 -6.32 -0.42
C GLU A 111 -1.72 -5.02 0.19
N LEU A 112 -0.51 -4.60 -0.21
CA LEU A 112 0.05 -3.31 0.20
C LEU A 112 -0.56 -2.17 -0.62
N HIS A 113 -1.12 -1.18 0.08
CA HIS A 113 -1.57 0.06 -0.51
C HIS A 113 -0.64 1.21 -0.11
N ASN A 114 -0.39 2.12 -1.07
CA ASN A 114 0.40 3.33 -0.88
C ASN A 114 -0.41 4.52 -1.37
N ILE A 115 -0.59 5.54 -0.53
CA ILE A 115 -1.34 6.75 -0.86
C ILE A 115 -0.44 7.94 -0.58
N GLN A 116 -0.15 8.70 -1.63
CA GLN A 116 0.55 9.97 -1.53
C GLN A 116 -0.38 11.00 -0.89
N LEU A 117 0.02 11.52 0.27
CA LEU A 117 -0.66 12.61 0.96
C LEU A 117 0.16 13.90 0.86
N ASN A 118 -0.52 15.03 0.93
CA ASN A 118 0.06 16.38 0.94
C ASN A 118 -0.60 17.23 2.03
N VAL A 119 -0.59 16.73 3.25
CA VAL A 119 -1.24 17.35 4.41
C VAL A 119 -0.33 18.42 4.99
N THR A 120 -0.86 19.61 5.26
CA THR A 120 -0.03 20.73 5.76
C THR A 120 -0.39 21.15 7.18
N ARG A 121 -1.58 20.77 7.66
CA ARG A 121 -2.09 21.16 8.96
C ARG A 121 -2.30 19.95 9.87
N LYS A 122 -2.68 20.23 11.12
CA LYS A 122 -3.09 19.20 12.08
C LYS A 122 -4.24 18.40 11.47
N ALA A 123 -4.10 17.07 11.42
CA ALA A 123 -5.04 16.23 10.71
C ALA A 123 -5.30 14.88 11.37
N ARG A 124 -6.30 14.17 10.87
CA ARG A 124 -6.50 12.74 11.09
C ARG A 124 -6.71 12.04 9.75
N VAL A 125 -6.11 10.86 9.61
CA VAL A 125 -6.46 9.92 8.54
C VAL A 125 -7.69 9.16 8.98
N VAL A 126 -8.67 8.99 8.09
CA VAL A 126 -9.93 8.30 8.37
C VAL A 126 -10.14 7.21 7.33
N PHE A 127 -10.23 5.96 7.79
CA PHE A 127 -10.63 4.84 6.96
C PHE A 127 -12.12 4.62 7.17
N GLU A 128 -12.87 4.69 6.08
CA GLU A 128 -14.32 4.46 6.05
C GLU A 128 -14.58 3.21 5.21
N GLY A 129 -15.12 2.17 5.84
CA GLY A 129 -15.68 1.03 5.11
C GLY A 129 -17.16 1.26 4.87
N VAL A 130 -17.62 1.07 3.64
CA VAL A 130 -19.01 1.24 3.22
C VAL A 130 -19.49 -0.06 2.59
N ARG A 131 -20.63 -0.57 3.05
CA ARG A 131 -21.26 -1.74 2.44
C ARG A 131 -21.99 -1.37 1.16
N GLY A 132 -21.72 -2.11 0.10
CA GLY A 132 -22.43 -2.05 -1.18
C GLY A 132 -23.87 -2.61 -1.11
N LYS A 133 -24.48 -2.76 -2.28
CA LYS A 133 -25.79 -3.36 -2.48
C LYS A 133 -25.72 -4.88 -2.60
N ASP A 134 -24.62 -5.41 -3.12
CA ASP A 134 -24.50 -6.84 -3.34
C ASP A 134 -24.41 -7.63 -2.02
N PRO A 135 -24.78 -8.93 -2.02
CA PRO A 135 -24.63 -9.78 -0.85
C PRO A 135 -23.15 -9.91 -0.46
N SER A 136 -22.80 -9.35 0.69
CA SER A 136 -21.47 -9.44 1.28
C SER A 136 -21.48 -10.30 2.54
N THR A 137 -20.48 -11.19 2.68
CA THR A 137 -20.33 -12.12 3.83
C THR A 137 -19.02 -11.94 4.60
N GLY A 138 -18.07 -11.16 4.06
CA GLY A 138 -16.79 -10.86 4.68
C GLY A 138 -16.68 -9.39 5.09
N GLY A 139 -15.63 -8.73 4.59
CA GLY A 139 -15.41 -7.30 4.75
C GLY A 139 -13.98 -6.86 4.48
N PHE A 140 -13.54 -5.82 5.18
CA PHE A 140 -12.21 -5.22 5.04
C PHE A 140 -11.39 -5.44 6.30
N SER A 141 -10.15 -5.91 6.15
CA SER A 141 -9.18 -5.98 7.23
C SER A 141 -7.98 -5.10 6.93
N LEU A 142 -7.57 -4.30 7.91
CA LEU A 142 -6.45 -3.38 7.84
C LEU A 142 -5.39 -3.73 8.87
N ASP A 143 -4.14 -3.73 8.44
CA ASP A 143 -2.99 -3.99 9.32
C ASP A 143 -1.75 -3.17 8.91
N ASP A 144 -0.77 -3.08 9.82
CA ASP A 144 0.53 -2.42 9.61
C ASP A 144 0.44 -1.02 8.95
N ILE A 145 -0.48 -0.18 9.46
CA ILE A 145 -0.67 1.18 8.96
C ILE A 145 0.49 2.08 9.37
N ASN A 146 1.24 2.58 8.39
CA ASN A 146 2.38 3.45 8.56
C ASN A 146 2.23 4.76 7.80
N LEU A 147 2.66 5.87 8.39
CA LEU A 147 2.68 7.18 7.75
C LEU A 147 4.09 7.77 7.89
N SER A 148 4.73 8.05 6.76
CA SER A 148 6.08 8.59 6.71
C SER A 148 6.11 9.93 5.96
N SER A 149 7.04 10.82 6.33
CA SER A 149 7.24 12.12 5.65
C SER A 149 8.13 11.96 4.41
N THR A 150 7.76 11.05 3.52
CA THR A 150 8.47 10.73 2.28
C THR A 150 7.51 10.67 1.11
N LYS A 151 8.05 10.66 -0.12
CA LYS A 151 7.25 10.36 -1.32
C LYS A 151 6.94 8.88 -1.35
N CYS A 152 5.72 8.52 -1.77
CA CYS A 152 5.40 7.12 -2.01
C CYS A 152 6.22 6.55 -3.20
N PRO A 153 6.45 5.22 -3.19
CA PRO A 153 6.92 4.50 -4.38
C PRO A 153 6.04 4.82 -5.59
N GLN A 154 6.67 5.16 -6.71
CA GLN A 154 5.95 5.42 -7.97
C GLN A 154 5.42 4.14 -8.58
N HIS A 155 6.11 3.04 -8.33
CA HIS A 155 5.83 1.74 -8.89
C HIS A 155 6.14 0.67 -7.83
N ILE A 156 5.35 -0.39 -7.86
CA ILE A 156 5.43 -1.50 -6.93
C ILE A 156 5.42 -2.77 -7.77
N TRP A 157 6.41 -3.63 -7.57
CA TRP A 157 6.41 -4.97 -8.13
C TRP A 157 6.06 -5.95 -7.01
N HIS A 158 4.81 -6.42 -7.04
CA HIS A 158 4.34 -7.47 -6.15
C HIS A 158 4.63 -8.83 -6.77
N ILE A 159 5.51 -9.62 -6.15
CA ILE A 159 5.82 -10.99 -6.56
C ILE A 159 5.11 -11.94 -5.58
N ARG A 160 4.10 -12.64 -6.10
CA ARG A 160 3.36 -13.67 -5.35
C ARG A 160 4.11 -15.00 -5.39
N ASN A 161 4.03 -15.77 -4.31
CA ASN A 161 4.65 -17.10 -4.21
C ASN A 161 6.12 -17.08 -4.64
N ILE A 162 6.90 -16.16 -4.07
CA ILE A 162 8.30 -15.99 -4.45
C ILE A 162 9.11 -17.26 -4.19
N THR A 163 8.73 -18.05 -3.18
CA THR A 163 9.39 -19.31 -2.85
C THR A 163 9.20 -20.35 -3.95
N GLY A 164 7.99 -20.52 -4.46
CA GLY A 164 7.73 -21.41 -5.61
C GLY A 164 8.44 -20.92 -6.87
N LEU A 165 8.48 -19.60 -7.07
CA LEU A 165 9.18 -19.01 -8.20
C LEU A 165 10.70 -19.23 -8.10
N LEU A 166 11.30 -19.04 -6.92
CA LEU A 166 12.72 -19.30 -6.71
C LEU A 166 13.07 -20.79 -6.80
N ALA A 167 12.17 -21.68 -6.42
CA ALA A 167 12.39 -23.13 -6.51
C ALA A 167 12.31 -23.65 -7.96
N THR A 168 11.53 -23.01 -8.82
CA THR A 168 11.32 -23.42 -10.23
C THR A 168 12.20 -22.69 -11.23
N THR A 169 12.70 -21.49 -10.88
CA THR A 169 13.56 -20.71 -11.76
C THR A 169 14.95 -21.34 -11.81
N PRO A 170 15.46 -21.74 -12.99
CA PRO A 170 16.81 -22.27 -13.12
C PRO A 170 17.87 -21.29 -12.60
N VAL A 171 18.96 -21.82 -12.04
CA VAL A 171 20.07 -20.99 -11.56
C VAL A 171 20.65 -20.18 -12.72
N GLY A 172 20.71 -18.86 -12.54
CA GLY A 172 21.22 -17.93 -13.55
C GLY A 172 20.15 -17.32 -14.46
N GLU A 173 18.89 -17.76 -14.39
CA GLU A 173 17.79 -17.07 -15.04
C GLU A 173 17.40 -15.78 -14.28
N LYS A 174 16.92 -14.80 -15.06
CA LYS A 174 16.51 -13.49 -14.57
C LYS A 174 14.98 -13.42 -14.58
N LEU A 175 14.40 -13.18 -13.41
CA LEU A 175 13.01 -12.81 -13.31
C LEU A 175 12.85 -11.33 -13.65
N TYR A 176 11.97 -11.00 -14.58
CA TYR A 176 11.69 -9.61 -14.97
C TYR A 176 10.38 -9.10 -14.36
N SER A 177 10.40 -7.84 -13.95
CA SER A 177 9.20 -7.12 -13.58
C SER A 177 8.34 -6.80 -14.81
N PRO A 178 7.05 -6.45 -14.60
CA PRO A 178 6.28 -5.74 -15.61
C PRO A 178 7.03 -4.49 -16.10
N ARG A 179 6.69 -4.02 -17.29
CA ARG A 179 7.24 -2.77 -17.82
C ARG A 179 6.56 -1.59 -17.14
N PHE A 180 7.37 -0.71 -16.57
CA PHE A 180 6.94 0.52 -15.94
C PHE A 180 7.33 1.74 -16.77
N LEU A 181 6.65 2.86 -16.56
CA LEU A 181 6.92 4.12 -17.24
C LEU A 181 7.29 5.18 -16.20
N SER A 182 8.47 5.76 -16.33
CA SER A 182 8.92 6.84 -15.44
C SER A 182 8.18 8.15 -15.76
N PRO A 183 8.10 9.10 -14.80
CA PRO A 183 7.50 10.42 -15.03
C PRO A 183 8.14 11.21 -16.18
N ALA A 184 9.40 10.91 -16.53
CA ALA A 184 10.12 11.54 -17.63
C ALA A 184 9.89 10.83 -19.00
N GLY A 185 9.00 9.83 -19.04
CA GLY A 185 8.58 9.11 -20.24
C GLY A 185 9.48 7.93 -20.64
N TYR A 186 10.30 7.40 -19.73
CA TYR A 186 11.16 6.24 -20.02
C TYR A 186 10.47 4.95 -19.62
N SER A 187 10.43 3.97 -20.51
CA SER A 187 10.01 2.61 -20.15
C SER A 187 11.16 1.84 -19.51
N PHE A 188 10.89 1.10 -18.45
CA PHE A 188 11.91 0.30 -17.78
C PHE A 188 11.35 -1.01 -17.22
N GLN A 189 12.26 -1.96 -17.00
CA GLN A 189 12.00 -3.22 -16.29
C GLN A 189 13.13 -3.44 -15.29
N VAL A 190 12.77 -4.05 -14.18
CA VAL A 190 13.69 -4.49 -13.13
C VAL A 190 13.85 -5.99 -13.26
N ASN A 191 15.06 -6.50 -13.05
CA ASN A 191 15.27 -7.94 -12.98
C ASN A 191 15.87 -8.38 -11.64
N LYS A 192 15.56 -9.60 -11.24
CA LYS A 192 16.17 -10.29 -10.10
C LYS A 192 16.81 -11.58 -10.61
N MET A 193 18.08 -11.79 -10.32
CA MET A 193 18.80 -13.03 -10.66
C MET A 193 18.57 -14.09 -9.59
N SER A 194 18.31 -15.33 -10.01
CA SER A 194 18.27 -16.51 -9.12
C SER A 194 19.70 -16.97 -8.76
N SER A 195 20.42 -16.21 -7.94
CA SER A 195 21.68 -16.66 -7.36
C SER A 195 21.72 -16.39 -5.87
N LEU A 196 22.25 -17.37 -5.11
CA LEU A 196 21.99 -17.58 -3.70
C LEU A 196 22.41 -16.44 -2.78
N HIS A 197 23.18 -15.43 -3.21
CA HIS A 197 23.74 -14.43 -2.30
C HIS A 197 23.81 -12.98 -2.83
N LEU A 198 23.35 -12.67 -4.04
CA LEU A 198 23.43 -11.31 -4.58
C LEU A 198 22.14 -10.93 -5.31
N MET A 199 21.38 -9.98 -4.73
CA MET A 199 20.37 -9.23 -5.49
C MET A 199 21.11 -8.25 -6.41
N ASP A 200 21.54 -8.72 -7.57
CA ASP A 200 22.14 -7.86 -8.58
C ASP A 200 21.03 -7.24 -9.44
N LEU A 201 20.43 -6.14 -8.94
CA LEU A 201 19.44 -5.37 -9.70
C LEU A 201 20.16 -4.53 -10.76
N SER A 202 20.52 -5.18 -11.87
CA SER A 202 21.15 -4.53 -13.02
C SER A 202 20.11 -3.93 -13.98
N THR A 203 20.23 -2.60 -14.13
CA THR A 203 19.64 -1.61 -15.07
C THR A 203 18.78 -2.05 -16.28
N LEU A 204 17.56 -1.48 -16.30
CA LEU A 204 17.00 -0.59 -17.32
C LEU A 204 17.31 -0.89 -18.81
N LYS A 205 16.43 -1.64 -19.48
CA LYS A 205 16.26 -1.53 -20.94
C LYS A 205 15.47 -0.25 -21.24
N GLU A 206 16.15 0.88 -21.32
CA GLU A 206 15.58 2.18 -21.67
C GLU A 206 15.35 2.26 -23.19
N SER A 207 14.09 2.41 -23.62
CA SER A 207 13.78 2.87 -24.97
C SER A 207 13.07 4.21 -24.88
N LYS A 208 13.78 5.30 -25.16
CA LYS A 208 13.16 6.59 -25.48
C LYS A 208 13.32 6.85 -26.97
N ALA A 209 12.36 7.55 -27.58
CA ALA A 209 12.49 8.06 -28.94
C ALA A 209 13.60 9.11 -29.12
N ARG A 210 14.33 9.50 -28.05
CA ARG A 210 15.55 10.34 -28.10
C ARG A 210 16.51 9.98 -26.95
N PRO A 211 17.76 9.57 -27.24
CA PRO A 211 18.72 9.13 -26.22
C PRO A 211 19.51 10.32 -25.69
N ASP A 212 19.15 10.81 -24.50
CA ASP A 212 20.04 11.67 -23.70
C ASP A 212 20.46 10.86 -22.46
N CYS A 213 21.77 10.80 -22.18
CA CYS A 213 22.35 10.02 -21.09
C CYS A 213 21.95 10.56 -19.71
N PHE A 214 20.94 9.95 -19.08
CA PHE A 214 20.60 10.21 -17.68
C PHE A 214 20.95 9.00 -16.82
N VAL A 215 21.40 9.26 -15.58
CA VAL A 215 21.61 8.21 -14.57
C VAL A 215 20.49 8.34 -13.56
N PHE A 216 19.57 7.37 -13.56
CA PHE A 216 18.54 7.26 -12.53
C PHE A 216 19.08 6.51 -11.32
N VAL A 217 18.84 7.04 -10.13
CA VAL A 217 19.10 6.33 -8.87
C VAL A 217 17.79 5.69 -8.44
N CYS A 218 17.71 4.36 -8.51
CA CYS A 218 16.63 3.59 -7.90
C CYS A 218 16.98 3.35 -6.43
N VAL A 219 16.17 3.87 -5.51
CA VAL A 219 16.27 3.50 -4.10
C VAL A 219 15.36 2.30 -3.88
N PHE A 220 15.95 1.17 -3.48
CA PHE A 220 15.25 -0.08 -3.22
C PHE A 220 14.82 -0.14 -1.77
N TYR A 221 13.54 -0.40 -1.55
CA TYR A 221 13.05 -0.87 -0.26
C TYR A 221 12.61 -2.32 -0.45
N SER A 222 13.46 -3.26 -0.02
CA SER A 222 13.03 -4.64 0.18
C SER A 222 12.30 -4.67 1.52
N VAL A 223 10.98 -4.75 1.50
CA VAL A 223 10.26 -5.14 2.70
C VAL A 223 10.45 -6.65 2.82
N ASN A 224 11.32 -7.06 3.75
CA ASN A 224 11.64 -8.46 3.99
C ASN A 224 10.38 -9.13 4.55
N GLN A 225 9.58 -9.74 3.69
CA GLN A 225 8.28 -10.32 4.05
C GLN A 225 8.42 -11.84 4.09
N ILE A 226 8.12 -12.40 5.26
CA ILE A 226 8.56 -13.72 5.66
C ILE A 226 7.97 -14.82 4.76
N LYS A 227 8.85 -15.72 4.26
CA LYS A 227 8.65 -17.03 3.58
C LYS A 227 7.68 -17.17 2.39
N TYR A 228 6.74 -16.28 2.10
CA TYR A 228 5.72 -16.54 1.05
C TYR A 228 5.49 -15.43 0.02
N ASN A 229 5.66 -14.15 0.37
CA ASN A 229 5.50 -13.01 -0.55
C ASN A 229 6.65 -12.01 -0.37
N THR A 230 7.06 -11.34 -1.44
CA THR A 230 8.01 -10.23 -1.36
C THR A 230 7.48 -9.06 -2.18
N ILE A 231 7.50 -7.88 -1.57
CA ILE A 231 7.10 -6.64 -2.23
C ILE A 231 8.34 -5.80 -2.45
N LEU A 232 8.70 -5.59 -3.72
CA LEU A 232 9.77 -4.68 -4.10
C LEU A 232 9.15 -3.35 -4.50
N SER A 233 9.49 -2.31 -3.74
CA SER A 233 9.07 -0.93 -4.00
C SER A 233 10.27 -0.11 -4.45
N TYR A 234 10.06 0.76 -5.44
CA TYR A 234 11.12 1.63 -5.96
C TYR A 234 10.62 3.06 -6.17
N ILE A 235 11.47 4.01 -5.79
CA ILE A 235 11.32 5.43 -6.11
C ILE A 235 12.42 5.77 -7.11
N ILE A 236 12.03 6.30 -8.26
CA ILE A 236 12.96 6.80 -9.26
C ILE A 236 13.18 8.28 -9.00
N TYR A 237 14.42 8.64 -8.67
CA TYR A 237 14.84 10.03 -8.62
C TYR A 237 15.51 10.40 -9.95
N LYS A 238 15.01 11.45 -10.60
CA LYS A 238 15.76 12.14 -11.66
C LYS A 238 16.86 12.94 -10.99
N ARG A 239 18.12 12.51 -11.13
CA ARG A 239 19.27 13.33 -10.74
C ARG A 239 19.59 14.28 -11.89
N GLU A 240 19.20 15.54 -11.77
CA GLU A 240 19.72 16.57 -12.69
C GLU A 240 21.19 16.79 -12.34
N ARG A 241 22.10 16.54 -13.30
CA ARG A 241 23.48 17.02 -13.15
C ARG A 241 23.40 18.54 -13.09
N LEU A 242 23.80 19.13 -11.98
CA LEU A 242 24.15 20.55 -11.92
C LEU A 242 25.16 20.80 -13.04
N LYS A 243 24.78 21.62 -14.02
CA LYS A 243 25.74 22.17 -14.97
C LYS A 243 26.65 23.07 -14.16
N VAL A 244 27.88 22.60 -13.90
CA VAL A 244 28.96 23.47 -13.44
C VAL A 244 29.28 24.38 -14.62
N TYR A 245 28.75 25.60 -14.60
CA TYR A 245 29.25 26.65 -15.48
C TYR A 245 30.64 27.03 -14.94
N ARG A 246 31.67 26.80 -15.75
CA ARG A 246 32.99 27.44 -15.57
C ARG A 246 32.92 28.86 -16.13
#